data_AF-A0A252BY37-F1
#
_entry.id   AF-A0A252BY37-F1
#
_cell.length_a   1.000
_cell.length_b   1.000
_cell.length_c   1.000
_cell.angle_alpha   90.00
_cell.angle_beta   90.00
_cell.angle_gamma   90.00
#
_symmetry.space_group_name_H-M   'P 1'
#
loop_
_entity.id
_entity.type
_entity.pdbx_description
1 polymer ?
#
loop_
_entity_poly.entity_id
_entity_poly.type
_entity_poly.pdbx_seq_one_letter_code
_entity_poly.pdbx_strand_id
1 'polypeptide(L)' 'MSIVDEAIKAAGGASELSKKCGLHRTSVLYWRTLGHIPLKRVDVVADATGIPREELRPDFFKRTPTEEVRV' A
#
# COMPACT_ATOMS: atom_id res chain seq x y z
N MET A 1 -10.88 5.34 9.18
CA MET A 1 -9.71 5.83 8.41
C MET A 1 -9.52 4.91 7.22
N SER A 2 -9.12 5.44 6.06
CA SER A 2 -8.95 4.61 4.85
C SER A 2 -7.60 3.87 4.88
N ILE A 3 -7.47 2.78 4.11
CA ILE A 3 -6.19 2.06 3.94
C ILE A 3 -5.10 2.99 3.37
N VAL A 4 -5.50 4.00 2.60
CA VAL A 4 -4.59 5.03 2.07
C VAL A 4 -4.03 5.88 3.20
N ASP A 5 -4.84 6.27 4.19
CA ASP A 5 -4.37 7.05 5.34
C ASP A 5 -3.43 6.24 6.23
N GLU A 6 -3.69 4.95 6.35
CA GLU A 6 -2.83 4.02 7.09
C GLU A 6 -1.48 3.84 6.41
N ALA A 7 -1.45 3.59 5.10
CA ALA A 7 -0.23 3.55 4.31
C ALA A 7 0.57 4.86 4.41
N ILE A 8 -0.12 6.01 4.34
CA ILE A 8 0.49 7.33 4.51
C ILE A 8 1.13 7.46 5.90
N LYS A 9 0.42 7.05 6.96
CA LYS A 9 0.92 7.13 8.33
C LYS A 9 2.11 6.19 8.55
N ALA A 10 2.02 4.94 8.09
CA ALA A 10 3.08 3.94 8.19
C ALA A 10 4.37 4.38 7.48
N ALA A 11 4.25 5.06 6.34
CA ALA A 11 5.41 5.61 5.64
C ALA A 11 6.05 6.84 6.32
N GLY A 12 5.43 7.43 7.34
CA GLY A 12 5.89 8.66 8.00
C GLY A 12 5.27 9.96 7.42
N GLY A 13 4.23 9.83 6.59
CA GLY A 13 3.50 10.95 6.00
C GLY A 13 3.46 10.92 4.46
N ALA A 14 2.60 11.75 3.87
CA ALA A 14 2.33 11.71 2.43
C ALA A 14 3.55 12.11 1.59
N SER A 15 4.40 13.00 2.11
CA SER A 15 5.63 13.43 1.46
C SER A 15 6.71 12.33 1.48
N GLU A 16 6.81 11.58 2.58
CA GLU A 16 7.77 10.47 2.67
C GLU A 16 7.32 9.28 1.82
N LEU A 17 6.02 8.96 1.85
CA LEU A 17 5.47 7.93 0.97
C LEU A 17 5.70 8.28 -0.51
N SER A 18 5.48 9.54 -0.90
CA SER A 18 5.68 9.94 -2.30
C SER A 18 7.15 9.83 -2.72
N LYS A 19 8.10 10.21 -1.85
CA LYS A 19 9.55 10.04 -2.11
C LYS A 19 9.91 8.57 -2.28
N LYS A 20 9.50 7.71 -1.34
CA LYS A 20 9.76 6.26 -1.39
C LYS A 20 9.16 5.61 -2.63
N CYS A 21 7.99 6.07 -3.08
CA CYS A 21 7.31 5.54 -4.27
C CYS A 21 7.77 6.18 -5.59
N GLY A 22 8.66 7.17 -5.58
CA GLY A 22 9.06 7.92 -6.78
C GLY A 22 7.90 8.67 -7.44
N LEU A 23 6.99 9.23 -6.62
CA LEU A 23 5.76 9.89 -7.06
C LEU A 23 5.73 11.34 -6.61
N HIS A 24 4.88 12.13 -7.27
CA HIS A 24 4.53 13.44 -6.75
C HIS A 24 3.58 13.31 -5.55
N ARG A 25 3.71 14.20 -4.56
CA ARG A 25 2.88 14.19 -3.35
C ARG A 25 1.38 14.24 -3.66
N THR A 26 0.97 14.95 -4.71
CA THR A 26 -0.44 15.02 -5.12
C THR A 26 -0.97 13.68 -5.62
N SER A 27 -0.13 12.81 -6.17
CA SER A 27 -0.55 11.46 -6.56
C SER A 27 -1.00 10.64 -5.35
N VAL A 28 -0.26 10.74 -4.24
CA VAL A 28 -0.61 10.07 -2.97
C VAL A 28 -1.89 10.65 -2.38
N LEU A 29 -2.06 11.97 -2.43
CA LEU A 29 -3.30 12.61 -1.96
C LEU A 29 -4.52 12.22 -2.79
N TYR A 30 -4.35 12.08 -4.12
CA TYR A 30 -5.43 11.68 -5.01
C TYR A 30 -5.95 10.27 -4.70
N TRP A 31 -5.10 9.37 -4.17
CA TRP A 31 -5.55 8.05 -3.73
C TRP A 31 -6.59 8.11 -2.61
N ARG A 32 -6.56 9.15 -1.76
CA ARG A 32 -7.61 9.35 -0.74
C ARG A 32 -8.97 9.60 -1.38
N THR A 33 -8.99 10.35 -2.48
CA THR A 33 -10.21 10.58 -3.27
C THR A 33 -10.68 9.32 -3.99
N LEU A 34 -9.75 8.48 -4.46
CA LEU A 34 -10.07 7.17 -5.03
C LEU A 34 -10.53 6.14 -3.98
N GLY A 35 -10.15 6.35 -2.72
CA GLY A 35 -10.39 5.42 -1.61
C GLY A 35 -9.48 4.18 -1.60
N HIS A 36 -8.57 4.04 -2.57
CA HIS A 36 -7.73 2.85 -2.72
C HIS A 36 -6.39 3.17 -3.40
N ILE A 37 -5.42 2.27 -3.23
CA ILE A 37 -4.10 2.35 -3.89
C ILE A 37 -4.17 1.67 -5.26
N PRO A 38 -3.72 2.30 -6.35
CA PRO A 38 -3.70 1.70 -7.68
C PRO A 38 -2.90 0.40 -7.71
N LEU A 39 -3.39 -0.63 -8.42
CA LEU A 39 -2.80 -1.98 -8.41
C LEU A 39 -1.31 -1.98 -8.78
N LYS A 40 -0.93 -1.20 -9.80
CA LYS A 40 0.44 -1.03 -10.29
C LYS A 40 1.40 -0.39 -9.26
N ARG A 41 0.89 0.12 -8.14
CA ARG A 41 1.66 0.78 -7.07
C ARG A 41 1.64 -0.02 -5.78
N VAL A 42 0.83 -1.07 -5.67
CA VAL A 42 0.66 -1.82 -4.44
C VAL A 42 1.98 -2.41 -3.96
N ASP A 43 2.76 -3.03 -4.85
CA ASP A 43 4.04 -3.65 -4.47
C ASP A 43 5.02 -2.61 -3.93
N VAL A 44 5.18 -1.48 -4.62
CA VAL A 44 6.07 -0.38 -4.18
C VAL A 44 5.60 0.23 -2.86
N VAL A 45 4.29 0.36 -2.66
CA VAL A 45 3.73 0.87 -1.41
C VAL A 45 3.92 -0.13 -0.28
N ALA A 46 3.78 -1.43 -0.55
CA ALA A 46 4.04 -2.49 0.42
C ALA A 46 5.49 -2.43 0.91
N ASP A 47 6.45 -2.32 0.00
CA ASP A 47 7.87 -2.18 0.34
C ASP A 47 8.15 -0.89 1.14
N ALA A 48 7.49 0.22 0.78
CA ALA A 48 7.70 1.52 1.41
C ALA A 48 7.10 1.62 2.84
N THR A 49 6.02 0.89 3.09
CA THR A 49 5.21 0.97 4.32
C THR A 49 5.38 -0.23 5.24
N GLY A 50 5.85 -1.36 4.71
CA GLY A 50 5.84 -2.66 5.40
C GLY A 50 4.46 -3.31 5.48
N ILE A 51 3.42 -2.71 4.89
CA ILE A 51 2.06 -3.27 4.90
C ILE A 51 1.92 -4.27 3.74
N PRO A 52 1.48 -5.51 4.01
CA PRO A 52 1.32 -6.52 2.97
C PRO A 52 0.30 -6.10 1.90
N ARG A 53 0.54 -6.50 0.65
CA ARG A 53 -0.35 -6.17 -0.49
C ARG A 53 -1.77 -6.71 -0.32
N GLU A 54 -1.94 -7.82 0.41
CA GLU A 54 -3.23 -8.42 0.74
C GLU A 54 -4.06 -7.51 1.66
N GLU A 55 -3.39 -6.66 2.45
CA GLU A 55 -4.03 -5.67 3.31
C GLU A 55 -4.24 -4.33 2.58
N LEU A 56 -3.29 -3.95 1.71
CA LEU A 56 -3.44 -2.75 0.87
C LEU A 56 -4.56 -2.87 -0.17
N ARG A 57 -4.73 -4.05 -0.77
CA ARG A 57 -5.74 -4.35 -1.80
C ARG A 57 -6.32 -5.76 -1.65
N PRO A 58 -7.14 -5.99 -0.61
CA PRO A 58 -7.80 -7.29 -0.38
C PRO A 58 -8.73 -7.71 -1.52
N ASP A 59 -9.26 -6.75 -2.30
CA ASP A 59 -10.13 -7.06 -3.44
C ASP A 59 -9.39 -7.81 -4.57
N PHE A 60 -8.06 -7.71 -4.62
CA PHE A 60 -7.22 -8.31 -5.67
C PHE A 60 -6.27 -9.37 -5.13
N PHE A 61 -5.76 -9.18 -3.91
CA PHE A 61 -4.81 -10.09 -3.29
C PHE A 61 -5.48 -10.78 -2.10
N LYS A 62 -5.77 -12.06 -2.26
CA LYS A 62 -6.15 -12.92 -1.13
C LYS A 62 -4.89 -13.56 -0.58
N ARG A 63 -4.76 -13.58 0.75
CA ARG A 63 -3.80 -14.43 1.43
C ARG A 63 -4.22 -15.87 1.16
N THR A 64 -3.65 -16.49 0.13
CA THR A 64 -3.66 -17.95 0.08
C THR A 64 -2.79 -18.38 1.25
N PRO A 65 -3.28 -19.24 2.17
CA PRO A 65 -2.39 -19.81 3.16
C PRO A 65 -1.32 -20.55 2.35
N THR A 66 -0.08 -20.05 2.36
CA THR A 66 1.07 -20.81 1.90
C THR A 66 1.00 -22.11 2.67
N GLU A 67 0.79 -23.22 1.95
CA GLU A 67 0.92 -24.56 2.51
C GLU A 67 2.18 -24.56 3.36
N GLU A 68 1.99 -24.78 4.66
CA GLU A 68 3.08 -25.09 5.58
C GLU A 68 3.96 -26.11 4.88
N VAL A 69 5.20 -25.71 4.56
CA VAL A 69 6.23 -26.62 4.11
C VAL A 69 6.41 -27.63 5.23
N ARG A 70 5.69 -28.75 5.11
CA ARG A 70 5.84 -29.89 6.00
C ARG A 70 7.25 -30.41 5.81
N VAL A 71 8.03 -30.25 6.88
CA VAL A 71 9.34 -30.86 7.12
C VAL A 71 9.22 -32.38 7.09
#